data_AF-A0A7C5HHT2-F1
#
_entry.id   AF-A0A7C5HHT2-F1
#
_cell.length_a   1.000
_cell.length_b   1.000
_cell.length_c   1.000
_cell.angle_alpha   90.00
_cell.angle_beta   90.00
_cell.angle_gamma   90.00
#
_symmetry.space_group_name_H-M   'P 1'
#
loop_
_entity.id
_entity.type
_entity.pdbx_description
1 polymer ?
#
loop_
_entity_poly.entity_id
_entity_poly.type
_entity_poly.pdbx_seq_one_letter_code
_entity_poly.pdbx_strand_id
1 'polypeptide(L)' 'MSAKKFRTKKFLKVSLIYFLLFVALLGMVDYYAMMAYSMWLVVLIALPAALLLGYRHVKKGKHDHVDEIAEELL' A
#
# COMPACT_ATOMS: atom_id res chain seq x y z
N MET A 1 -2.49 -25.02 -4.73
CA MET A 1 -1.64 -24.06 -3.95
C MET A 1 -2.23 -23.92 -2.55
N SER A 2 -1.42 -24.02 -1.49
CA SER A 2 -1.93 -23.90 -0.10
C SER A 2 -2.60 -22.54 0.12
N ALA A 3 -3.81 -22.52 0.72
CA ALA A 3 -4.61 -21.31 0.96
C ALA A 3 -3.86 -20.22 1.75
N LYS A 4 -2.82 -20.57 2.51
CA LYS A 4 -1.90 -19.61 3.14
C LYS A 4 -1.09 -18.81 2.11
N LYS A 5 -0.54 -19.49 1.09
CA LYS A 5 0.31 -18.88 0.06
C LYS A 5 -0.46 -17.90 -0.82
N PHE A 6 -1.75 -18.15 -1.06
CA PHE A 6 -2.65 -17.25 -1.78
C PHE A 6 -2.93 -15.97 -0.97
N ARG A 7 -3.20 -16.11 0.34
CA ARG A 7 -3.37 -14.95 1.25
C ARG A 7 -2.13 -14.08 1.35
N THR A 8 -0.94 -14.66 1.41
CA THR A 8 0.31 -13.89 1.50
C THR A 8 0.59 -13.11 0.23
N LYS A 9 0.34 -13.70 -0.96
CA LYS A 9 0.46 -12.99 -2.24
C LYS A 9 -0.54 -11.83 -2.34
N LYS A 10 -1.81 -12.06 -1.99
CA LYS A 10 -2.85 -11.01 -2.00
C LYS A 10 -2.47 -9.86 -1.06
N PHE A 11 -2.02 -10.17 0.15
CA PHE A 11 -1.53 -9.16 1.11
C PHE A 11 -0.39 -8.32 0.54
N LEU A 12 0.62 -8.94 -0.08
CA LEU A 12 1.77 -8.21 -0.61
C LEU A 12 1.36 -7.25 -1.73
N LYS A 13 0.52 -7.72 -2.66
CA LYS A 13 0.02 -6.90 -3.79
C LYS A 13 -0.80 -5.70 -3.31
N VAL A 14 -1.76 -5.95 -2.41
CA VAL A 14 -2.60 -4.89 -1.84
C VAL A 14 -1.76 -3.89 -1.04
N SER A 15 -0.80 -4.36 -0.24
CA SER A 15 0.11 -3.49 0.49
C SER A 15 0.97 -2.65 -0.45
N LEU A 16 1.41 -3.21 -1.58
CA LEU A 16 2.20 -2.47 -2.56
C LEU A 16 1.39 -1.34 -3.23
N ILE A 17 0.12 -1.58 -3.54
CA ILE A 17 -0.77 -0.52 -4.08
C ILE A 17 -0.95 0.60 -3.06
N TYR A 18 -1.22 0.27 -1.80
CA TYR A 18 -1.32 1.28 -0.74
C TYR A 18 -0.01 2.04 -0.55
N PHE A 19 1.14 1.37 -0.69
CA PHE A 19 2.44 2.01 -0.62
C PHE A 19 2.64 3.03 -1.73
N LEU A 20 2.35 2.66 -2.98
CA LEU A 20 2.44 3.57 -4.12
C LEU A 20 1.51 4.78 -3.97
N LEU A 21 0.27 4.56 -3.50
CA LEU A 21 -0.67 5.64 -3.22
C LEU A 21 -0.15 6.58 -2.12
N PHE A 22 0.41 6.03 -1.04
CA PHE A 22 1.00 6.84 0.03
C PHE A 22 2.21 7.65 -0.44
N VAL A 23 3.09 7.05 -1.24
CA VAL A 23 4.26 7.74 -1.81
C VAL A 23 3.82 8.87 -2.74
N ALA A 24 2.83 8.63 -3.60
CA ALA A 24 2.28 9.66 -4.48
C ALA A 24 1.63 10.82 -3.70
N LEU A 25 0.84 10.50 -2.67
CA LEU A 25 0.22 11.50 -1.78
C LEU A 25 1.27 12.30 -1.01
N LEU A 26 2.27 11.64 -0.44
CA LEU A 26 3.35 12.31 0.28
C LEU A 26 4.19 13.19 -0.65
N GLY A 27 4.46 12.76 -1.88
CA GLY A 27 5.13 13.57 -2.88
C GLY A 27 4.34 14.82 -3.27
N MET A 28 3.01 14.71 -3.40
CA MET A 28 2.15 15.88 -3.59
C MET A 28 2.18 16.80 -2.37
N VAL A 29 2.05 16.27 -1.16
CA VAL A 29 2.08 17.08 0.07
C VAL A 29 3.41 17.80 0.22
N ASP A 30 4.54 17.13 -0.02
CA ASP A 30 5.87 17.73 0.03
C ASP A 30 6.00 18.89 -0.96
N TYR A 31 5.55 18.68 -2.20
CA TYR A 31 5.52 19.70 -3.25
C TYR A 31 4.69 20.93 -2.86
N TYR A 32 3.48 20.73 -2.33
CA TYR A 32 2.58 21.83 -1.97
C TYR A 32 2.93 22.51 -0.65
N ALA A 33 3.47 21.77 0.32
CA ALA A 33 3.87 22.31 1.61
C ALA A 33 5.22 23.05 1.55
N MET A 34 5.93 23.00 0.40
CA MET A 34 7.34 23.42 0.27
C MET A 34 8.22 22.84 1.37
N MET A 35 7.83 21.67 1.88
CA MET A 35 8.65 20.93 2.83
C MET A 35 9.73 20.22 2.02
N ALA A 36 10.91 20.06 2.61
CA ALA A 36 11.96 19.23 2.06
C ALA A 36 11.95 17.92 2.85
N TYR A 37 10.89 17.14 2.72
CA TYR A 37 10.86 15.83 3.36
C TYR A 37 11.97 14.97 2.77
N SER A 38 12.86 14.50 3.63
CA SER A 38 13.85 13.51 3.24
C SER A 38 13.13 12.28 2.70
N MET A 39 13.56 11.76 1.55
CA MET A 39 13.01 10.57 0.91
C MET A 39 12.90 9.38 1.89
N TRP A 40 13.79 9.32 2.87
CA TRP A 40 13.77 8.33 3.95
C TRP A 40 12.54 8.44 4.85
N LEU A 41 12.07 9.65 5.17
CA LEU A 41 10.85 9.85 5.96
C LEU A 41 9.60 9.41 5.20
N VAL A 42 9.56 9.66 3.89
CA VAL A 42 8.47 9.20 3.02
C VAL A 42 8.38 7.67 3.06
N VAL A 43 9.51 6.98 2.90
CA VAL A 43 9.55 5.51 2.95
C VAL A 43 9.24 4.99 4.36
N LEU A 44 9.81 5.59 5.40
CA LEU A 44 9.60 5.17 6.79
C LEU A 44 8.15 5.34 7.27
N ILE A 45 7.39 6.27 6.70
CA ILE A 45 5.97 6.46 7.04
C ILE A 45 5.08 5.63 6.11
N ALA A 46 5.34 5.67 4.79
CA ALA A 46 4.52 4.98 3.80
C ALA A 46 4.57 3.47 3.96
N LEU A 47 5.75 2.90 4.28
CA LEU A 47 5.93 1.45 4.37
C LEU A 47 5.10 0.81 5.50
N PRO A 48 5.19 1.25 6.78
CA PRO A 48 4.35 0.72 7.85
C PRO A 48 2.87 1.05 7.65
N ALA A 49 2.52 2.23 7.12
CA ALA A 49 1.13 2.60 6.83
C ALA A 49 0.50 1.64 5.79
N ALA A 50 1.23 1.37 4.71
CA ALA A 50 0.79 0.48 3.64
C ALA A 50 0.65 -0.97 4.09
N LEU A 51 1.60 -1.47 4.90
CA LEU A 51 1.51 -2.82 5.47
C LEU A 51 0.34 -2.95 6.46
N LEU A 52 0.09 -1.93 7.29
CA LEU A 52 -1.05 -1.92 8.20
C LEU A 52 -2.37 -1.90 7.45
N LEU A 53 -2.49 -1.08 6.39
CA LEU A 53 -3.68 -1.00 5.56
C LEU A 53 -3.91 -2.28 4.78
N GLY A 54 -2.87 -2.84 4.13
CA GLY A 54 -2.96 -4.12 3.45
C GLY A 54 -3.34 -5.26 4.39
N TYR A 55 -2.85 -5.25 5.63
CA TYR A 55 -3.23 -6.25 6.63
C TYR A 55 -4.69 -6.12 7.03
N ARG A 56 -5.14 -4.89 7.32
CA ARG A 56 -6.55 -4.63 7.65
C ARG A 56 -7.48 -4.96 6.49
N HIS A 57 -7.06 -4.70 5.25
CA HIS A 57 -7.81 -5.01 4.03
C HIS A 57 -8.02 -6.52 3.87
N VAL A 58 -6.92 -7.28 3.87
CA VAL A 58 -6.99 -8.75 3.77
C VAL A 58 -7.71 -9.37 4.96
N LYS A 59 -7.57 -8.82 6.17
CA LYS A 59 -8.28 -9.30 7.37
C LYS A 59 -9.78 -9.05 7.30
N LYS A 60 -10.22 -7.94 6.69
CA LYS A 60 -11.65 -7.66 6.49
C LYS A 60 -12.30 -8.60 5.49
N GLY A 61 -11.52 -9.20 4.58
CA GLY A 61 -12.01 -10.18 3.59
C GLY A 61 -13.04 -9.61 2.61
N LYS A 62 -13.21 -8.28 2.57
CA LYS A 62 -14.06 -7.61 1.59
C LYS A 62 -13.30 -7.53 0.27
N HIS A 63 -13.95 -7.95 -0.81
CA HIS A 63 -13.47 -7.75 -2.16
C HIS A 63 -13.87 -6.33 -2.57
N ASP A 64 -12.89 -5.45 -2.65
CA ASP A 64 -13.09 -4.05 -3.07
C ASP A 64 -12.24 -3.75 -4.31
N HIS A 65 -12.40 -2.55 -4.87
CA HIS A 65 -11.70 -2.09 -6.08
C HIS A 65 -10.16 -2.21 -6.00
N VAL A 66 -9.57 -2.13 -4.80
CA VAL A 66 -8.12 -2.32 -4.59
C VAL A 66 -7.70 -3.75 -4.89
N ASP A 67 -8.58 -4.74 -4.69
CA ASP A 67 -8.32 -6.13 -5.04
C ASP A 67 -8.38 -6.35 -6.55
N GLU A 68 -9.29 -5.65 -7.26
CA GLU A 68 -9.37 -5.66 -8.72
C GLU A 68 -8.08 -5.08 -9.33
N ILE A 69 -7.66 -3.91 -8.84
CA ILE A 69 -6.39 -3.28 -9.20
C ILE A 69 -5.21 -4.22 -8.87
N ALA A 70 -5.24 -4.93 -7.74
CA ALA A 70 -4.19 -5.89 -7.37
C ALA A 70 -4.12 -7.11 -8.29
N GLU A 71 -5.23 -7.50 -8.91
CA GLU A 71 -5.28 -8.61 -9.86
C GLU A 71 -4.99 -8.16 -11.30
N GLU A 72 -5.34 -6.92 -11.66
CA GLU A 72 -5.05 -6.35 -13.00
C GLU A 72 -3.60 -5.88 -13.16
N LEU A 73 -3.02 -5.21 -12.15
CA LEU A 73 -1.69 -4.58 -12.26
C LEU A 73 -0.52 -5.49 -11.83
N LEU A 74 -0.77 -6.56 -11.08
CA LEU A 74 0.26 -7.42 -10.47
C LEU A 74 -0.15 -8.90 -10.55
#